data_AF-A0A2K3NR49-F1
#
_entry.id   AF-A0A2K3NR49-F1
#
_cell.length_a   1.000
_cell.length_b   1.000
_cell.length_c   1.000
_cell.angle_alpha   90.00
_cell.angle_beta   90.00
_cell.angle_gamma   90.00
#
_symmetry.space_group_name_H-M   'P 1'
#
loop_
_entity.id
_entity.type
_entity.pdbx_description
1 polymer ?
#
loop_
_entity_poly.entity_id
_entity_poly.type
_entity_poly.pdbx_seq_one_letter_code
_entity_poly.pdbx_strand_id
1 'polypeptide(L)'
;MALGLSFLHLYGELKEREIWNGPLWVPFMTTLITFGASSLGIAYGVLSSSLDAEREGTLLGFQEIEKNWVEMWQQEDVSDD
;
A
#
# COMPACT_ATOMS: atom_id res chain seq x y z
N MET A 1 4.92 -7.42 -5.79
CA MET A 1 6.09 -7.86 -4.99
C MET A 1 7.13 -8.62 -5.81
N ALA A 2 6.77 -9.68 -6.56
CA ALA A 2 7.75 -10.46 -7.35
C ALA A 2 8.64 -9.60 -8.25
N LEU A 3 8.04 -8.64 -8.98
CA LEU A 3 8.78 -7.72 -9.84
C LEU A 3 9.81 -6.86 -9.09
N GLY A 4 9.47 -6.36 -7.90
CA GLY A 4 10.39 -5.58 -7.07
C GLY A 4 11.55 -6.43 -6.55
N LEU A 5 11.28 -7.68 -6.15
CA LEU A 5 12.33 -8.62 -5.74
C LEU A 5 13.25 -8.99 -6.89
N SER A 6 12.71 -9.27 -8.08
CA SER A 6 13.50 -9.56 -9.28
C SER A 6 14.37 -8.37 -9.67
N PHE A 7 13.86 -7.14 -9.59
CA PHE A 7 14.64 -5.93 -9.85
C PHE A 7 15.77 -5.75 -8.83
N LEU A 8 15.49 -5.91 -7.53
CA LEU A 8 16.50 -5.79 -6.48
C LEU A 8 17.60 -6.84 -6.63
N HIS A 9 17.23 -8.07 -6.99
CA HIS A 9 18.18 -9.15 -7.24
C HIS A 9 19.09 -8.84 -8.43
N LEU A 10 18.52 -8.40 -9.55
CA LEU A 10 19.27 -7.96 -10.73
C LEU A 10 20.20 -6.79 -10.41
N TYR A 11 19.72 -5.80 -9.65
CA TYR A 11 20.53 -4.66 -9.21
C TYR A 11 21.71 -5.08 -8.33
N GLY A 12 21.50 -6.05 -7.44
CA GLY A 12 22.56 -6.65 -6.61
C GLY A 12 23.66 -7.27 -7.47
N GLU A 13 23.29 -8.15 -8.40
CA GLU A 13 24.23 -8.80 -9.33
C GLU A 13 25.02 -7.80 -10.18
N LEU A 14 24.36 -6.76 -10.70
CA LEU A 14 24.99 -5.70 -11.49
C LEU A 14 25.99 -4.89 -10.67
N LYS A 15 25.69 -4.65 -9.40
CA LYS A 15 26.56 -3.92 -8.47
C LYS A 15 27.74 -4.76 -8.02
N GLU A 16 27.53 -6.03 -7.70
CA GLU A 16 28.59 -6.97 -7.29
C GLU A 16 29.63 -7.19 -8.39
N ARG A 17 29.20 -7.23 -9.66
CA ARG A 17 30.09 -7.37 -10.81
C ARG A 17 30.75 -6.04 -11.24
N GLU A 18 30.55 -4.96 -10.47
CA GLU A 18 30.99 -3.59 -10.77
C GLU A 18 30.56 -3.07 -12.17
N ILE A 19 29.55 -3.70 -12.79
CA ILE A 19 29.03 -3.30 -14.10
C ILE A 19 28.30 -1.96 -13.99
N TRP A 20 27.60 -1.75 -12.87
CA TRP A 20 26.88 -0.51 -12.58
C TRP A 20 27.00 -0.11 -11.11
N ASN A 21 27.69 1.01 -10.86
CA ASN A 21 27.71 1.70 -9.57
C ASN A 21 26.58 2.75 -9.45
N GLY A 22 25.35 2.27 -9.30
CA GLY A 22 24.16 3.11 -9.19
C GLY A 22 24.00 3.75 -7.81
N PRO A 23 23.27 4.87 -7.71
CA PRO A 23 23.05 5.54 -6.43
C PRO A 23 22.18 4.68 -5.49
N LEU A 24 22.48 4.75 -4.20
CA LEU A 24 21.86 3.91 -3.17
C LEU A 24 20.34 4.09 -3.06
N TRP A 25 19.79 5.23 -3.48
CA TRP A 25 18.35 5.50 -3.39
C TRP A 25 17.50 4.60 -4.29
N VAL A 26 18.07 3.99 -5.34
CA VAL A 26 17.34 3.13 -6.28
C VAL A 26 16.76 1.88 -5.61
N PRO A 27 17.58 1.04 -4.92
CA PRO A 27 17.03 -0.10 -4.18
C PRO A 27 16.12 0.33 -3.02
N PHE A 28 16.41 1.46 -2.36
CA PHE A 28 15.53 1.98 -1.30
C PHE A 28 14.14 2.32 -1.82
N MET A 29 14.05 3.08 -2.92
CA MET A 29 12.77 3.44 -3.54
C MET A 29 12.04 2.22 -4.07
N THR A 30 12.75 1.25 -4.64
CA THR A 30 12.13 0.01 -5.12
C THR A 30 11.47 -0.75 -3.97
N THR A 31 12.17 -0.91 -2.84
CA THR A 31 11.63 -1.55 -1.65
C THR A 31 10.44 -0.76 -1.10
N LEU A 32 10.59 0.56 -0.93
CA LEU A 32 9.55 1.43 -0.41
C LEU A 32 8.28 1.37 -1.27
N ILE A 33 8.41 1.45 -2.59
CA ILE A 33 7.25 1.38 -3.50
C ILE A 33 6.64 -0.02 -3.46
N THR A 34 7.45 -1.07 -3.52
CA THR A 34 6.94 -2.45 -3.60
C THR A 34 6.21 -2.88 -2.33
N PHE A 35 6.75 -2.53 -1.15
CA PHE A 35 6.11 -2.81 0.14
C PHE A 35 5.04 -1.77 0.49
N GLY A 36 5.33 -0.49 0.28
CA GLY A 36 4.42 0.61 0.58
C GLY A 36 3.15 0.54 -0.25
N ALA A 37 3.23 0.23 -1.54
CA ALA A 37 2.04 0.03 -2.37
C ALA A 37 1.18 -1.14 -1.89
N SER A 38 1.76 -2.20 -1.32
CA SER A 38 0.99 -3.29 -0.71
C SER A 38 0.22 -2.82 0.52
N SER A 39 0.87 -2.07 1.43
CA SER A 39 0.20 -1.50 2.60
C SER A 39 -0.91 -0.52 2.21
N LEU A 40 -0.63 0.39 1.28
CA LEU A 40 -1.60 1.35 0.76
C LEU A 40 -2.77 0.64 0.05
N GLY A 41 -2.50 -0.44 -0.70
CA GLY A 41 -3.52 -1.23 -1.37
C GLY A 41 -4.49 -1.90 -0.38
N ILE A 42 -3.97 -2.41 0.74
CA ILE A 42 -4.81 -2.97 1.81
C ILE A 42 -5.67 -1.87 2.45
N ALA A 43 -5.05 -0.75 2.85
CA ALA A 43 -5.77 0.37 3.45
C ALA A 43 -6.87 0.91 2.52
N TYR A 44 -6.54 1.10 1.24
CA TYR A 44 -7.51 1.48 0.21
C TYR A 44 -8.62 0.45 0.09
N GLY A 45 -8.31 -0.85 -0.04
CA GLY A 45 -9.32 -1.88 -0.24
C GLY A 45 -10.31 -2.00 0.92
N VAL A 46 -9.84 -1.83 2.16
CA VAL A 46 -10.72 -1.81 3.34
C VAL A 46 -11.60 -0.56 3.33
N LEU A 47 -11.00 0.62 3.18
CA LEU A 47 -11.70 1.89 3.26
C LEU A 47 -12.62 2.16 2.06
N SER A 48 -12.29 1.65 0.88
CA SER A 48 -13.08 1.84 -0.34
C SER A 48 -14.27 0.89 -0.44
N SER A 49 -14.40 -0.07 0.48
CA SER A 49 -15.48 -1.06 0.46
C SER A 49 -16.81 -0.47 0.92
N SER A 50 -17.92 -0.88 0.29
CA SER A 50 -19.24 -0.55 0.83
C SER A 50 -19.52 -1.47 2.02
N LEU A 51 -19.45 -0.90 3.22
CA LEU A 51 -19.78 -1.58 4.47
C LEU A 51 -21.29 -1.49 4.80
N ASP A 52 -22.06 -0.81 3.95
CA ASP A 52 -23.49 -0.60 4.10
C ASP A 52 -24.26 -1.49 3.13
N ALA A 53 -25.04 -2.44 3.67
CA ALA A 53 -25.78 -3.42 2.88
C ALA A 53 -26.89 -2.79 2.01
N GLU A 54 -27.34 -1.58 2.34
CA GLU A 54 -28.40 -0.88 1.62
C GLU A 54 -27.86 0.08 0.54
N ARG A 55 -26.54 0.27 0.47
CA ARG A 55 -25.89 1.16 -0.51
C ARG A 55 -24.93 0.41 -1.42
N GLU A 56 -25.16 0.56 -2.72
CA GLU A 56 -24.17 0.19 -3.74
C GLU A 56 -22.94 1.10 -3.62
N GLY A 57 -21.75 0.51 -3.64
CA GLY A 57 -20.49 1.25 -3.55
C GLY A 57 -20.18 2.06 -4.81
N THR A 58 -19.38 3.11 -4.66
CA THR A 58 -18.91 3.89 -5.80
C THR A 58 -17.72 3.23 -6.51
N LEU A 59 -17.58 3.53 -7.81
CA LEU A 59 -16.61 2.88 -8.70
C LEU A 59 -15.15 2.99 -8.23
N LEU A 60 -14.80 4.09 -7.56
CA LEU A 60 -13.46 4.32 -6.97
C LEU A 60 -13.50 4.35 -5.44
N GLY A 61 -14.65 4.17 -4.81
CA GLY A 61 -14.76 4.10 -3.36
C GLY A 61 -14.39 5.38 -2.60
N PHE A 62 -14.32 6.56 -3.25
CA PHE A 62 -13.84 7.78 -2.58
C PHE A 62 -14.79 8.26 -1.48
N GLN A 63 -16.09 8.10 -1.67
CA GLN A 63 -17.10 8.45 -0.66
C GLN A 63 -17.06 7.48 0.51
N GLU A 64 -16.82 6.20 0.22
CA GLU A 64 -16.64 5.12 1.17
C GLU A 64 -15.39 5.37 2.02
N ILE A 65 -14.27 5.80 1.42
CA ILE A 65 -13.04 6.11 2.15
C ILE A 65 -13.27 7.19 3.20
N GLU A 66 -13.91 8.31 2.83
CA GLU A 66 -14.18 9.40 3.77
C GLU A 66 -15.06 8.94 4.93
N LYS A 67 -16.18 8.26 4.63
CA LYS A 67 -17.12 7.75 5.63
C LYS A 67 -16.48 6.70 6.54
N ASN A 68 -15.91 5.66 5.95
CA ASN A 68 -15.34 4.53 6.67
C ASN A 68 -14.15 4.96 7.53
N TRP A 69 -13.34 5.93 7.07
CA TRP A 69 -12.25 6.48 7.87
C TRP A 69 -12.76 7.09 9.17
N VAL A 70 -13.76 7.98 9.10
CA VAL A 70 -14.34 8.62 10.28
C VAL A 70 -14.99 7.62 11.22
N GLU A 71 -15.76 6.67 10.69
CA GLU A 71 -16.45 5.63 11.49
C GLU A 71 -15.48 4.68 12.20
N MET A 72 -14.34 4.33 11.59
CA MET A 72 -13.33 3.48 12.22
C MET A 72 -12.78 4.08 13.51
N TRP A 73 -12.43 5.37 13.49
CA TRP A 73 -11.89 6.05 14.66
C TRP A 73 -12.95 6.28 15.75
N GLN A 74 -14.24 6.37 15.39
CA GLN A 74 -15.32 6.50 16.37
C GLN A 74 -15.66 5.18 17.07
N GLN A 75 -15.44 4.03 16.44
CA GLN A 75 -15.68 2.72 17.06
C GLN A 75 -14.67 2.40 18.17
N GLU A 76 -13.44 2.93 18.08
CA GLU A 76 -12.43 2.76 19.12
C GLU A 76 -12.83 3.42 20.45
N ASP A 77 -13.53 4.56 20.41
CA ASP A 77 -13.93 5.32 21.60
C ASP A 77 -15.12 4.69 22.37
N VAL A 78 -15.91 3.82 21.74
CA VAL A 78 -17.13 3.22 22.33
C VAL A 78 -16.86 1.83 22.94
N SER A 79 -15.68 1.26 22.71
CA SER A 79 -15.31 -0.11 23.10
C SER A 79 -14.79 -0.24 24.55
N ASP A 80 -14.70 0.87 25.29
CA ASP A 80 -13.98 0.98 26.57
C ASP A 80 -14.91 1.12 27.81
N ASP A 81 -16.15 0.61 27.74
CA ASP A 81 -17.12 0.52 28.88
C ASP A 81 -17.59 -0.92 29.12
#